data_AF-A0A388QQE8-F1
#
_entry.id   AF-A0A388QQE8-F1
#
_cell.length_a   1.000
_cell.length_b   1.000
_cell.length_c   1.000
_cell.angle_alpha   90.00
_cell.angle_beta   90.00
_cell.angle_gamma   90.00
#
_symmetry.space_group_name_H-M   'P 1'
#
loop_
_entity.id
_entity.type
_entity.pdbx_description
1 polymer ?
#
loop_
_entity_poly.entity_id
_entity_poly.type
_entity_poly.pdbx_seq_one_letter_code
_entity_poly.pdbx_strand_id
1 'polypeptide(L)' 'MPDRFAAAAMMAGHTNGVNTLGVRNLPFAMFVGGADAAYHRNKVVAEKIAEF' A
#
# COMPACT_ATOMS: atom_id res chain seq x y z
N MET A 1 15.18 0.20 2.33
CA MET A 1 14.40 0.64 1.16
C MET A 1 14.55 2.14 0.88
N PRO A 2 14.42 3.07 1.85
CA PRO A 2 14.59 4.51 1.60
C PRO A 2 16.03 4.90 1.22
N ASP A 3 17.00 4.07 1.57
CA ASP A 3 18.42 4.21 1.26
C ASP A 3 18.77 3.93 -0.22
N ARG A 4 17.83 3.39 -1.00
CA ARG A 4 18.09 2.95 -2.39
C ARG A 4 17.09 3.48 -3.40
N PHE A 5 15.84 3.67 -3.00
CA PHE A 5 14.78 4.12 -3.90
C PHE A 5 14.32 5.52 -3.50
N ALA A 6 14.01 6.34 -4.51
CA ALA A 6 13.41 7.65 -4.29
C ALA A 6 11.91 7.55 -3.98
N ALA A 7 11.22 6.54 -4.52
CA ALA A 7 9.81 6.25 -4.27
C ALA A 7 9.49 4.79 -4.64
N ALA A 8 8.35 4.29 -4.18
CA ALA A 8 7.79 3.01 -4.61
C ALA A 8 6.26 3.08 -4.72
N ALA A 9 5.69 2.18 -5.52
CA ALA A 9 4.23 2.04 -5.64
C ALA A 9 3.82 0.56 -5.68
N MET A 10 2.69 0.25 -5.04
CA MET A 10 2.06 -1.07 -5.10
C MET A 10 0.85 -1.02 -6.05
N MET A 11 0.84 -1.89 -7.06
CA MET A 11 -0.20 -1.93 -8.10
C MET A 11 -1.10 -3.15 -7.93
N ALA A 12 -2.41 -2.92 -7.83
CA ALA A 12 -3.43 -3.94 -7.58
C ALA A 12 -3.12 -4.85 -6.36
N GLY A 13 -2.40 -4.30 -5.38
CA GLY A 13 -1.96 -5.02 -4.19
C GLY A 13 -2.51 -4.44 -2.89
N HIS A 14 -2.30 -5.16 -1.80
CA HIS A 14 -2.53 -4.71 -0.42
C HIS A 14 -1.47 -5.35 0.48
N THR A 15 -1.28 -4.80 1.68
CA THR A 15 -0.21 -5.23 2.59
C THR A 15 -0.37 -6.65 3.13
N ASN A 16 -1.56 -7.27 3.02
CA ASN A 16 -1.84 -8.64 3.46
C ASN A 16 -1.34 -8.96 4.89
N GLY A 17 -1.55 -8.04 5.84
CA GLY A 17 -1.10 -8.18 7.23
C GLY A 17 0.39 -7.89 7.46
N VAL A 18 1.16 -7.59 6.40
CA VAL A 18 2.55 -7.15 6.50
C VAL A 18 2.59 -5.70 6.97
N ASN A 19 3.54 -5.41 7.87
CA ASN A 19 3.73 -4.08 8.41
C ASN A 19 4.38 -3.13 7.37
N THR A 20 3.91 -1.88 7.30
CA THR A 20 4.42 -0.81 6.43
C THR A 20 5.63 -0.05 6.98
N LEU A 21 6.12 -0.39 8.19
CA LEU A 21 7.30 0.26 8.80
C LEU A 21 8.55 0.26 7.90
N GLY A 22 8.71 -0.74 7.03
CA GLY A 22 9.85 -0.82 6.10
C GLY A 22 9.85 0.28 5.02
N VAL A 23 8.69 0.87 4.73
CA VAL A 23 8.51 1.94 3.74
C VAL A 23 8.14 3.29 4.37
N ARG A 24 8.14 3.41 5.70
CA ARG A 24 7.71 4.64 6.42
C ARG A 24 8.44 5.93 6.01
N ASN A 25 9.70 5.79 5.56
CA ASN A 25 10.55 6.92 5.17
C ASN A 25 10.72 7.01 3.64
N LEU A 26 9.93 6.27 2.87
CA LEU A 26 9.96 6.24 1.42
C LEU A 26 8.62 6.75 0.89
N PRO A 27 8.56 7.73 -0.02
CA PRO A 27 7.33 8.08 -0.72
C PRO A 27 6.70 6.82 -1.32
N PHE A 28 5.52 6.45 -0.82
CA PHE A 28 4.88 5.17 -1.14
C PHE A 28 3.40 5.38 -1.49
N ALA A 29 3.00 4.84 -2.64
CA ALA A 29 1.62 4.90 -3.10
C ALA A 29 1.02 3.49 -3.28
N MET A 30 -0.28 3.35 -3.02
CA MET A 30 -1.01 2.11 -3.22
C MET A 30 -2.16 2.36 -4.20
N PHE A 31 -2.17 1.65 -5.33
CA PHE A 31 -3.19 1.76 -6.36
C PHE A 31 -3.95 0.43 -6.46
N VAL A 32 -5.28 0.50 -6.36
CA VAL A 32 -6.15 -0.67 -6.40
C VAL A 32 -7.44 -0.34 -7.13
N GLY A 33 -8.06 -1.34 -7.77
CA GLY A 33 -9.33 -1.17 -8.46
C GLY A 33 -10.43 -0.78 -7.47
N GLY A 34 -11.18 0.28 -7.78
CA GLY A 34 -12.27 0.76 -6.91
C GLY A 34 -13.36 -0.28 -6.66
N ALA A 35 -13.59 -1.17 -7.63
CA ALA A 35 -14.56 -2.27 -7.55
C ALA A 35 -13.91 -3.64 -7.32
N ASP A 36 -12.82 -3.71 -6.53
CA ASP A 36 -12.14 -4.97 -6.23
C ASP A 36 -13.00 -5.91 -5.37
N ALA A 37 -13.91 -6.64 -6.02
CA ALA A 37 -14.89 -7.51 -5.37
C ALA A 37 -14.33 -8.88 -5.00
N ALA A 38 -13.34 -9.40 -5.74
CA ALA A 38 -12.81 -10.74 -5.53
C ALA A 38 -12.01 -10.88 -4.23
N TYR A 39 -11.30 -9.83 -3.82
CA TYR A 39 -10.38 -9.86 -2.68
C TYR A 39 -10.54 -8.68 -1.71
N HIS A 40 -11.43 -7.72 -2.01
CA HIS A 40 -11.72 -6.55 -1.16
C HIS A 40 -10.48 -5.74 -0.75
N ARG A 41 -9.46 -5.70 -1.62
CA ARG A 41 -8.19 -5.00 -1.37
C ARG A 41 -8.39 -3.50 -1.33
N ASN A 42 -9.41 -2.99 -2.01
CA ASN A 42 -9.84 -1.59 -1.94
C ASN A 42 -10.16 -1.14 -0.50
N LYS A 43 -10.82 -1.99 0.29
CA LYS A 43 -11.14 -1.69 1.69
C LYS A 43 -9.88 -1.70 2.55
N VAL A 44 -9.06 -2.73 2.41
CA VAL A 44 -7.80 -2.87 3.16
C VAL A 44 -6.84 -1.71 2.87
N VAL A 45 -6.71 -1.31 1.60
CA VAL A 45 -5.88 -0.16 1.22
C VAL A 45 -6.44 1.14 1.79
N ALA A 46 -7.76 1.35 1.76
CA ALA A 46 -8.38 2.54 2.35
C ALA A 46 -8.13 2.64 3.85
N GLU A 47 -8.27 1.54 4.58
CA GLU A 47 -7.92 1.45 6.01
C GLU A 47 -6.45 1.75 6.23
N LYS A 48 -5.56 1.17 5.42
CA LYS A 48 -4.11 1.34 5.59
C LYS A 48 -3.63 2.76 5.30
N ILE A 49 -4.21 3.44 4.31
CA ILE A 49 -3.90 4.84 4.01
C ILE A 49 -4.28 5.73 5.20
N ALA A 50 -5.37 5.42 5.91
CA ALA A 50 -5.79 6.19 7.09
C ALA A 50 -4.88 6.02 8.32
N GLU A 51 -3.96 5.04 8.33
CA GLU A 51 -2.99 4.84 9.41
C GLU A 51 -1.73 5.72 9.27
N PHE A 52 -1.53 6.38 8.13
CA PHE A 52 -0.38 7.26 7.85
C PHE A 52 -0.73 8.74 8.06
#